data_AF-A0A8I1HEC7-F1
#
_entry.id   AF-A0A8I1HEC7-F1
#
_cell.length_a   1.000
_cell.length_b   1.000
_cell.length_c   1.000
_cell.angle_alpha   90.00
_cell.angle_beta   90.00
_cell.angle_gamma   90.00
#
_symmetry.space_group_name_H-M   'P 1'
#
loop_
_entity.id
_entity.type
_entity.pdbx_description
1 polymer ?
#
loop_
_entity_poly.entity_id
_entity_poly.type
_entity_poly.pdbx_seq_one_letter_code
_entity_poly.pdbx_strand_id
1 'polypeptide(L)'
;MLWNSLALKDSEIPLIFTEGWSSTISKDTGKSGSGLGMYIVKRLIELNNGHIAFEAVPNTLTKYSNNGLEILYQKHKIILTLG
;
A
#
# COMPACT_ATOMS: atom_id res chain seq x y z
N MET A 1 10.52 1.84 7.70
CA MET A 1 11.02 0.57 7.14
C MET A 1 10.64 0.50 5.67
N LEU A 2 11.54 -0.01 4.81
CA LEU A 2 11.27 -0.23 3.38
C LEU A 2 10.88 -1.69 3.15
N TRP A 3 9.86 -1.94 2.32
CA TRP A 3 9.51 -3.30 1.87
C TRP A 3 9.13 -3.29 0.40
N ASN A 4 9.19 -4.46 -0.24
CA ASN A 4 8.75 -4.64 -1.63
C ASN A 4 7.34 -5.28 -1.64
N SER A 5 6.39 -4.68 -2.33
CA SER A 5 5.02 -5.22 -2.48
C SER A 5 4.45 -4.87 -3.85
N LEU A 6 3.21 -5.28 -4.12
CA LEU A 6 2.50 -4.87 -5.34
C LEU A 6 2.55 -3.35 -5.48
N ALA A 7 2.81 -2.88 -6.70
CA ALA A 7 2.81 -1.47 -7.03
C ALA A 7 1.40 -0.87 -6.86
N LEU A 8 1.36 0.45 -6.74
CA LEU A 8 0.16 1.26 -6.66
C LEU A 8 0.23 2.34 -7.74
N LYS A 9 -0.91 2.74 -8.29
CA LYS A 9 -0.96 3.99 -9.07
C LYS A 9 -0.82 5.17 -8.12
N ASP A 10 -0.22 6.27 -8.56
CA ASP A 10 -0.08 7.48 -7.72
C ASP A 10 -1.44 7.98 -7.21
N SER A 11 -2.49 7.87 -8.03
CA SER A 11 -3.86 8.20 -7.67
C SER A 11 -4.47 7.30 -6.58
N GLU A 12 -3.89 6.13 -6.33
CA GLU A 12 -4.33 5.16 -5.32
C GLU A 12 -3.66 5.37 -3.97
N ILE A 13 -2.51 6.07 -3.92
CA ILE A 13 -1.77 6.31 -2.67
C ILE A 13 -2.65 6.97 -1.59
N PRO A 14 -3.46 8.01 -1.88
CA PRO A 14 -4.34 8.61 -0.88
C PRO A 14 -5.41 7.66 -0.31
N LEU A 15 -5.70 6.56 -1.01
CA LEU A 15 -6.79 5.63 -0.68
C LEU A 15 -6.35 4.47 0.23
N ILE A 16 -5.03 4.31 0.46
CA ILE A 16 -4.48 3.17 1.22
C ILE A 16 -5.09 3.00 2.60
N PHE A 17 -5.47 4.11 3.23
CA PHE A 17 -6.06 4.10 4.56
C PHE A 17 -7.59 4.24 4.55
N THR A 18 -8.23 4.15 3.39
CA THR A 18 -9.69 4.16 3.26
C THR A 18 -10.25 2.81 3.71
N GLU A 19 -11.26 2.84 4.59
CA GLU A 19 -11.93 1.63 5.06
C GLU A 19 -12.51 0.82 3.89
N GLY A 20 -12.20 -0.48 3.87
CA GLY A 20 -12.69 -1.40 2.84
C GLY A 20 -12.02 -1.26 1.47
N TRP A 21 -11.04 -0.36 1.32
CA TRP A 21 -10.37 -0.15 0.05
C TRP A 21 -9.23 -1.15 -0.20
N SER A 22 -9.05 -1.54 -1.46
CA SER A 22 -7.92 -2.35 -1.93
C SER A 22 -7.56 -1.93 -3.35
N SER A 23 -6.26 -2.00 -3.67
CA SER A 23 -5.72 -1.51 -4.95
C SER A 23 -6.19 -2.31 -6.14
N THR A 24 -6.19 -1.68 -7.30
CA THR A 24 -6.55 -2.29 -8.60
C THR A 24 -5.74 -3.56 -8.84
N ILE A 25 -4.40 -3.47 -8.72
CA ILE A 25 -3.50 -4.62 -8.95
C ILE A 25 -3.78 -5.75 -7.95
N SER A 26 -4.06 -5.44 -6.68
CA SER A 26 -4.36 -6.48 -5.70
C SER A 26 -5.66 -7.23 -6.01
N LYS A 27 -6.69 -6.51 -6.50
CA LYS A 27 -7.97 -7.08 -6.91
C LYS A 27 -7.81 -7.95 -8.16
N ASP A 28 -7.14 -7.41 -9.18
CA ASP A 28 -6.93 -8.09 -10.47
C ASP A 28 -6.10 -9.37 -10.32
N THR A 29 -5.19 -9.41 -9.34
CA THR A 29 -4.34 -10.58 -9.06
C THR A 29 -4.93 -11.53 -8.02
N GLY A 30 -6.15 -11.29 -7.51
CA GLY A 30 -6.78 -12.12 -6.47
C GLY A 30 -6.05 -12.08 -5.12
N LYS A 31 -5.22 -11.05 -4.89
CA LYS A 31 -4.42 -10.85 -3.67
C LYS A 31 -5.02 -9.81 -2.72
N SER A 32 -6.19 -9.26 -3.04
CA SER A 32 -6.89 -8.30 -2.18
C SER A 32 -7.49 -8.98 -0.96
N GLY A 33 -7.26 -8.41 0.23
CA GLY A 33 -8.02 -8.73 1.44
C GLY A 33 -9.29 -7.90 1.56
N SER A 34 -9.80 -7.74 2.78
CA SER A 34 -10.99 -6.92 3.08
C SER A 34 -10.75 -5.40 3.03
N GLY A 35 -9.51 -4.94 2.86
CA GLY A 35 -9.17 -3.52 2.91
C GLY A 35 -9.25 -2.87 4.29
N LEU A 36 -9.39 -3.65 5.36
CA LEU A 36 -9.54 -3.12 6.72
C LEU A 36 -8.21 -2.90 7.44
N GLY A 37 -7.17 -3.67 7.10
CA GLY A 37 -5.90 -3.68 7.86
C GLY A 37 -5.24 -2.30 7.96
N MET A 38 -5.05 -1.62 6.83
CA MET A 38 -4.41 -0.31 6.80
C MET A 38 -5.28 0.78 7.45
N TYR A 39 -6.60 0.70 7.27
CA TYR A 39 -7.54 1.60 7.97
C TYR A 39 -7.41 1.47 9.49
N ILE A 40 -7.44 0.24 10.01
CA ILE A 40 -7.28 -0.02 11.45
C ILE A 40 -5.93 0.49 11.95
N VAL A 41 -4.83 0.25 11.22
CA VAL A 41 -3.50 0.77 11.58
C VAL A 41 -3.52 2.29 11.71
N LYS A 42 -4.11 3.02 10.74
CA LYS A 42 -4.24 4.48 10.82
C LYS A 42 -5.02 4.90 12.06
N ARG A 43 -6.17 4.28 12.33
CA ARG A 43 -6.98 4.60 13.51
C ARG A 43 -6.23 4.38 14.82
N LEU A 44 -5.49 3.28 14.95
CA LEU A 44 -4.69 3.00 16.15
C LEU A 44 -3.61 4.07 16.38
N ILE A 45 -2.93 4.51 15.32
CA ILE A 45 -1.89 5.53 15.42
C ILE A 45 -2.49 6.89 15.78
N GLU A 46 -3.57 7.29 15.12
CA GLU A 46 -4.28 8.55 15.39
C GLU A 46 -4.86 8.60 16.80
N LEU A 47 -5.39 7.49 17.31
CA LEU A 47 -5.88 7.39 18.71
C LEU A 47 -4.77 7.56 19.75
N ASN A 48 -3.52 7.35 19.37
CA ASN A 48 -2.34 7.56 20.22
C ASN A 48 -1.63 8.89 19.89
N ASN A 49 -2.36 9.87 19.37
CA ASN A 49 -1.84 11.19 18.97
C ASN A 49 -0.69 11.13 17.94
N GLY A 50 -0.60 10.03 17.19
CA GLY A 50 0.39 9.86 16.14
C GLY A 50 -0.16 10.22 14.76
N HIS A 51 0.77 10.29 13.80
CA HIS A 51 0.48 10.45 12.38
C HIS A 51 1.14 9.33 11.57
N ILE A 52 0.45 8.89 10.52
CA ILE A 52 0.94 7.89 9.57
C ILE A 52 0.85 8.42 8.14
N ALA A 53 1.91 8.23 7.38
CA ALA A 53 1.95 8.46 5.94
C ALA A 53 2.48 7.23 5.20
N PHE A 54 2.09 7.12 3.94
CA PHE A 54 2.56 6.10 3.02
C PHE A 54 3.27 6.77 1.84
N GLU A 55 4.42 6.23 1.44
CA GLU A 55 5.13 6.67 0.25
C GLU A 55 5.55 5.49 -0.62
N ALA A 56 5.31 5.61 -1.92
CA ALA A 56 5.92 4.77 -2.94
C ALA A 56 7.30 5.33 -3.30
N VAL A 57 8.32 4.47 -3.28
CA VAL A 57 9.69 4.91 -3.54
C VAL A 57 9.89 5.07 -5.05
N PRO A 58 10.26 6.27 -5.54
CA PRO A 58 10.52 6.49 -6.96
C PRO A 58 11.61 5.56 -7.50
N ASN A 59 11.54 5.24 -8.79
CA ASN A 59 12.54 4.44 -9.49
C ASN A 59 12.79 3.04 -8.90
N THR A 60 11.79 2.45 -8.24
CA THR A 60 11.87 1.07 -7.69
C THR A 60 10.84 0.13 -8.30
N LEU A 61 10.15 0.56 -9.35
CA LEU A 61 9.18 -0.26 -10.06
C LEU A 61 9.89 -1.44 -10.74
N THR A 62 9.40 -2.65 -10.48
CA THR A 62 9.90 -3.88 -11.07
C THR A 62 8.72 -4.67 -11.64
N LYS A 63 8.97 -5.32 -12.78
CA LYS A 63 7.97 -6.10 -13.49
C LYS A 63 8.30 -7.58 -13.36
N TYR A 64 7.35 -8.36 -12.88
CA TYR A 64 7.44 -9.80 -12.82
C TYR A 64 6.48 -10.41 -13.83
N SER A 65 7.02 -11.16 -14.79
CA SER A 65 6.24 -11.82 -15.83
C SER A 65 6.33 -13.34 -15.67
N ASN A 66 5.18 -14.01 -15.59
CA ASN A 66 5.10 -15.48 -15.59
C ASN A 66 3.87 -15.94 -16.36
N ASN A 67 4.03 -16.84 -17.33
CA ASN A 67 2.96 -17.40 -18.16
C ASN A 67 2.01 -16.33 -18.76
N GLY A 68 2.57 -15.20 -19.24
CA GLY A 68 1.80 -14.11 -19.85
C GLY A 68 1.11 -13.16 -18.85
N LEU A 69 1.16 -13.44 -17.53
CA LEU A 69 0.72 -12.52 -16.50
C LEU A 69 1.85 -11.58 -16.11
N GLU A 70 1.55 -10.28 -16.10
CA GLU A 70 2.49 -9.24 -15.72
C GLU A 70 2.05 -8.58 -14.41
N ILE A 71 2.88 -8.68 -13.38
CA ILE A 71 2.61 -8.12 -12.06
C ILE A 71 3.69 -7.10 -11.73
N LEU A 72 3.26 -5.90 -11.36
CA LEU A 72 4.14 -4.81 -10.98
C LEU A 72 4.37 -4.81 -9.47
N TYR A 73 5.63 -4.69 -9.06
CA TYR A 73 6.06 -4.53 -7.68
C TYR A 73 6.84 -3.23 -7.51
N GLN A 74 6.79 -2.64 -6.32
CA GLN A 74 7.51 -1.42 -5.99
C GLN A 74 7.92 -1.43 -4.51
N LYS A 75 8.99 -0.70 -4.18
CA LYS A 75 9.35 -0.46 -2.79
C LYS A 75 8.44 0.62 -2.19
N HIS A 76 7.97 0.38 -0.97
CA HIS A 76 7.15 1.31 -0.21
C HIS A 76 7.74 1.54 1.17
N LYS A 77 7.37 2.66 1.79
CA LYS A 77 7.62 2.93 3.20
C LYS A 77 6.38 3.53 3.87
N ILE A 78 6.24 3.22 5.15
CA ILE A 78 5.35 3.90 6.07
C ILE A 78 6.22 4.82 6.92
N ILE A 79 5.75 6.04 7.11
CA ILE A 79 6.34 7.05 7.97
C ILE A 79 5.40 7.22 9.16
N LEU A 80 5.94 7.07 10.37
CA LEU A 80 5.22 7.24 11.62
C LEU A 80 5.81 8.43 12.37
N THR A 81 4.95 9.32 12.83
CA THR A 81 5.31 10.40 13.76
C THR A 81 4.49 10.18 15.03
N LEU A 82 5.13 10.11 16.18
CA LEU A 82 4.45 10.00 17.47
C LEU A 82 4.50 11.36 18.17
N GLY A 83 3.40 11.71 18.85
CA GLY A 83 3.29 12.92 19.67
C GLY A 83 3.94 12.78 21.03
#